data_AF-A0A517REB5-F1
#
_entry.id   AF-A0A517REB5-F1
#
_cell.length_a   1.000
_cell.length_b   1.000
_cell.length_c   1.000
_cell.angle_alpha   90.00
_cell.angle_beta   90.00
_cell.angle_gamma   90.00
#
_symmetry.space_group_name_H-M   'P 1'
#
loop_
_entity.id
_entity.type
_entity.pdbx_description
1 polymer ?
#
loop_
_entity_poly.entity_id
_entity_poly.type
_entity_poly.pdbx_seq_one_letter_code
_entity_poly.pdbx_strand_id
1 'polypeptide(L)'
;MTPEKLVQTTGLFYQSLIHPAPDDPEFRAGLDRFCQLRDNLDRGLALQLIQEVNWRDRLLGFAVAALLQDWSLSSAILETLQRPTGMAIVPAGAWLIIQRRRASKASPELDLSGFDLTQFDGEVGWVLSRLQEEREGGFSVSPEETGPNYGQSLQDQLGLYEFLCAFA
;
A
#
# COMPACT_ATOMS: atom_id res chain seq x y z
N MET A 1 -16.44 -11.64 0.37
CA MET A 1 -15.31 -12.60 0.44
C MET A 1 -14.74 -12.57 1.87
N THR A 2 -14.16 -13.65 2.43
CA THR A 2 -13.44 -13.59 3.73
C THR A 2 -11.91 -13.50 3.52
N PRO A 3 -11.11 -13.07 4.51
CA PRO A 3 -9.65 -13.07 4.41
C PRO A 3 -9.06 -14.44 4.04
N GLU A 4 -9.53 -15.52 4.66
CA GLU A 4 -9.03 -16.87 4.40
C GLU A 4 -9.33 -17.29 2.96
N LYS A 5 -10.55 -16.99 2.49
CA LYS A 5 -10.94 -17.31 1.11
C LYS A 5 -10.17 -16.47 0.10
N LEU A 6 -9.87 -15.21 0.42
CA LEU A 6 -9.02 -14.36 -0.42
C LEU A 6 -7.64 -14.99 -0.55
N VAL A 7 -6.98 -15.29 0.58
CA VAL A 7 -5.65 -15.92 0.60
C VAL A 7 -5.63 -17.27 -0.13
N GLN A 8 -6.66 -18.11 0.04
CA GLN A 8 -6.79 -19.36 -0.70
C GLN A 8 -6.93 -19.14 -2.21
N THR A 9 -7.68 -18.12 -2.62
CA THR A 9 -7.94 -17.82 -4.03
C THR A 9 -6.70 -17.21 -4.70
N THR A 10 -5.99 -16.34 -4.00
CA THR A 10 -4.82 -15.63 -4.53
C THR A 10 -3.51 -16.38 -4.30
N GLY A 11 -3.51 -17.42 -3.46
CA GLY A 11 -2.33 -18.20 -3.12
C GLY A 11 -1.18 -17.34 -2.60
N LEU A 12 -0.01 -17.45 -3.24
CA LEU A 12 1.20 -16.71 -2.89
C LEU A 12 1.31 -15.33 -3.56
N PHE A 13 0.25 -14.82 -4.20
CA PHE A 13 0.28 -13.53 -4.89
C PHE A 13 0.74 -12.35 -4.02
N TYR A 14 0.46 -12.39 -2.70
CA TYR A 14 0.96 -11.37 -1.77
C TYR A 14 2.49 -11.20 -1.80
N GLN A 15 3.25 -12.25 -2.16
CA GLN A 15 4.70 -12.18 -2.27
C GLN A 15 5.14 -11.23 -3.38
N SER A 16 4.38 -11.22 -4.48
CA SER A 16 4.58 -10.30 -5.59
C SER A 16 4.26 -8.84 -5.22
N LEU A 17 3.48 -8.60 -4.16
CA LEU A 17 3.20 -7.24 -3.67
C LEU A 17 4.37 -6.65 -2.87
N ILE A 18 5.34 -7.46 -2.44
CA ILE A 18 6.53 -7.00 -1.70
C ILE A 18 7.47 -6.26 -2.64
N HIS A 19 7.76 -6.87 -3.78
CA HIS A 19 8.57 -6.32 -4.87
C HIS A 19 7.76 -6.42 -6.18
N PRO A 20 6.86 -5.47 -6.43
CA PRO A 20 6.08 -5.43 -7.66
C PRO A 20 7.03 -5.37 -8.85
N ALA A 21 6.70 -6.09 -9.90
CA ALA A 21 7.43 -6.07 -11.17
C ALA A 21 6.45 -5.67 -12.28
N PRO A 22 6.10 -4.38 -12.41
CA PRO A 22 5.07 -3.94 -13.35
C PRO A 22 5.37 -4.29 -14.81
N ASP A 23 6.63 -4.55 -15.17
CA ASP A 23 7.04 -4.94 -16.52
C ASP A 23 7.11 -6.46 -16.74
N ASP A 24 6.95 -7.27 -15.68
CA ASP A 24 6.93 -8.72 -15.76
C ASP A 24 5.54 -9.24 -16.21
N PRO A 25 5.44 -9.99 -17.32
CA PRO A 25 4.19 -10.58 -17.78
C PRO A 25 3.53 -11.52 -16.75
N GLU A 26 4.31 -12.28 -15.98
CA GLU A 26 3.75 -13.20 -14.97
C GLU A 26 3.13 -12.42 -13.81
N PHE A 27 3.83 -11.39 -13.35
CA PHE A 27 3.30 -10.43 -12.37
C PHE A 27 1.99 -9.81 -12.86
N ARG A 28 1.96 -9.27 -14.09
CA ARG A 28 0.75 -8.67 -14.67
C ARG A 28 -0.40 -9.66 -14.75
N ALA A 29 -0.15 -10.88 -15.21
CA ALA A 29 -1.19 -11.91 -15.29
C ALA A 29 -1.73 -12.30 -13.90
N GLY A 30 -0.89 -12.28 -12.86
CA GLY A 30 -1.32 -12.46 -11.47
C GLY A 30 -2.17 -11.30 -10.96
N LEU A 31 -1.72 -10.07 -11.24
CA LEU A 31 -2.42 -8.83 -10.87
C LEU A 31 -3.79 -8.72 -11.55
N ASP A 32 -3.89 -9.06 -12.84
CA ASP A 32 -5.15 -9.08 -13.58
C ASP A 32 -6.16 -10.07 -12.96
N ARG A 33 -5.70 -11.26 -12.58
CA ARG A 33 -6.54 -12.26 -11.88
C ARG A 33 -7.00 -11.74 -10.51
N PHE A 34 -6.13 -11.04 -9.79
CA PHE A 34 -6.51 -10.40 -8.54
C PHE A 34 -7.58 -9.32 -8.77
N CYS A 35 -7.40 -8.49 -9.79
CA CYS A 35 -8.34 -7.44 -10.17
C CYS A 35 -9.72 -7.99 -10.56
N GLN A 36 -9.79 -9.16 -11.22
CA GLN A 36 -11.05 -9.86 -11.53
C GLN A 36 -11.86 -10.25 -10.28
N LEU A 37 -11.24 -10.26 -9.09
CA LEU A 37 -11.95 -10.52 -7.83
C LEU A 37 -12.76 -9.33 -7.34
N ARG A 38 -12.61 -8.13 -7.92
CA ARG A 38 -13.20 -6.85 -7.49
C ARG A 38 -14.64 -6.97 -6.99
N ASP A 39 -15.53 -7.59 -7.77
CA ASP A 39 -16.96 -7.69 -7.45
C ASP A 39 -17.28 -8.56 -6.21
N ASN A 40 -16.29 -9.32 -5.73
CA ASN A 40 -16.41 -10.13 -4.52
C ASN A 40 -15.76 -9.48 -3.28
N LEU A 41 -15.08 -8.35 -3.47
CA LEU A 41 -14.37 -7.61 -2.44
C LEU A 41 -15.25 -6.46 -1.93
N ASP A 42 -15.05 -6.10 -0.68
CA ASP A 42 -15.74 -4.98 -0.06
C ASP A 42 -14.84 -4.23 0.91
N ARG A 43 -15.30 -3.05 1.34
CA ARG A 43 -14.61 -2.21 2.32
C ARG A 43 -14.37 -2.93 3.65
N GLY A 44 -15.30 -3.76 4.09
CA GLY A 44 -15.21 -4.47 5.37
C GLY A 44 -14.03 -5.43 5.37
N LEU A 45 -13.87 -6.19 4.29
CA LEU A 45 -12.72 -7.06 4.07
C LEU A 45 -11.40 -6.27 4.04
N ALA A 46 -11.34 -5.16 3.31
CA ALA A 46 -10.14 -4.32 3.26
C ALA A 46 -9.73 -3.82 4.65
N LEU A 47 -10.70 -3.29 5.41
CA LEU A 47 -10.47 -2.80 6.77
C LEU A 47 -9.99 -3.91 7.71
N GLN A 48 -10.64 -5.09 7.66
CA GLN A 48 -10.24 -6.24 8.46
C GLN A 48 -8.77 -6.60 8.21
N LEU A 49 -8.37 -6.72 6.94
CA LEU A 49 -7.00 -7.03 6.53
C LEU A 49 -5.99 -5.96 6.96
N ILE A 50 -6.34 -4.68 6.87
CA ILE A 50 -5.49 -3.55 7.29
C ILE A 50 -5.24 -3.56 8.81
N GLN A 51 -6.25 -3.95 9.60
CA GLN A 51 -6.18 -3.97 11.06
C GLN A 51 -5.43 -5.17 11.64
N GLU A 52 -5.13 -6.18 10.83
CA GLU A 52 -4.33 -7.33 11.25
C GLU A 52 -2.90 -6.94 11.65
N VAL A 53 -2.27 -7.77 12.48
CA VAL A 53 -0.86 -7.59 12.90
C VAL A 53 0.11 -8.21 11.88
N ASN A 54 -0.39 -9.06 10.99
CA ASN A 54 0.44 -9.71 9.98
C ASN A 54 0.67 -8.78 8.78
N TRP A 55 1.94 -8.55 8.44
CA TRP A 55 2.32 -7.73 7.29
C TRP A 55 1.73 -8.24 5.97
N ARG A 56 1.61 -9.57 5.81
CA ARG A 56 1.02 -10.19 4.61
C ARG A 56 -0.41 -9.75 4.40
N ASP A 57 -1.19 -9.80 5.47
CA ASP A 57 -2.61 -9.53 5.42
C ASP A 57 -2.83 -8.02 5.19
N ARG A 58 -1.97 -7.17 5.77
CA ARG A 58 -1.94 -5.73 5.46
C ARG A 58 -1.65 -5.42 3.99
N LEU A 59 -0.67 -6.09 3.37
CA LEU A 59 -0.38 -5.91 1.93
C LEU A 59 -1.62 -6.19 1.07
N LEU A 60 -2.31 -7.30 1.36
CA LEU A 60 -3.57 -7.62 0.69
C LEU A 60 -4.63 -6.56 0.98
N GLY A 61 -4.76 -6.10 2.23
CA GLY A 61 -5.68 -5.04 2.62
C GLY A 61 -5.47 -3.75 1.82
N PHE A 62 -4.21 -3.32 1.64
CA PHE A 62 -3.89 -2.13 0.83
C PHE A 62 -4.21 -2.34 -0.65
N ALA A 63 -3.89 -3.51 -1.20
CA ALA A 63 -4.22 -3.84 -2.59
C ALA A 63 -5.74 -3.87 -2.83
N VAL A 64 -6.51 -4.46 -1.90
CA VAL A 64 -7.98 -4.44 -1.95
C VAL A 64 -8.50 -3.00 -1.84
N ALA A 65 -8.00 -2.21 -0.90
CA ALA A 65 -8.43 -0.82 -0.71
C ALA A 65 -8.14 0.06 -1.95
N ALA A 66 -6.96 -0.11 -2.57
CA ALA A 66 -6.60 0.59 -3.81
C ALA A 66 -7.47 0.14 -4.98
N LEU A 67 -7.68 -1.17 -5.14
CA LEU A 67 -8.56 -1.71 -6.16
C LEU A 67 -9.95 -1.11 -5.99
N LEU A 68 -10.54 -1.15 -4.79
CA LEU A 68 -11.86 -0.56 -4.52
C LEU A 68 -11.91 0.97 -4.64
N GLN A 69 -10.76 1.65 -4.70
CA GLN A 69 -10.63 3.11 -4.61
C GLN A 69 -11.35 3.69 -3.37
N ASP A 70 -11.36 2.95 -2.26
CA ASP A 70 -12.03 3.38 -1.03
C ASP A 70 -11.09 4.25 -0.17
N TRP A 71 -11.12 5.55 -0.44
CA TRP A 71 -10.27 6.53 0.23
C TRP A 71 -10.68 6.80 1.69
N SER A 72 -11.82 6.28 2.15
CA SER A 72 -12.20 6.39 3.56
C SER A 72 -11.31 5.56 4.49
N LEU A 73 -10.49 4.67 3.94
CA LEU A 73 -9.55 3.81 4.66
C LEU A 73 -8.19 4.48 4.93
N SER A 74 -7.98 5.72 4.45
CA SER A 74 -6.70 6.42 4.54
C SER A 74 -6.19 6.59 5.97
N SER A 75 -7.06 6.90 6.94
CA SER A 75 -6.69 6.98 8.35
C SER A 75 -6.26 5.61 8.90
N ALA A 76 -6.98 4.54 8.57
CA ALA A 76 -6.63 3.20 9.02
C ALA A 76 -5.28 2.73 8.46
N ILE A 77 -4.96 3.09 7.22
CA ILE A 77 -3.66 2.79 6.60
C ILE A 77 -2.56 3.62 7.26
N LEU A 78 -2.79 4.92 7.52
CA LEU A 78 -1.83 5.76 8.24
C LEU A 78 -1.54 5.24 9.65
N GLU A 79 -2.55 4.74 10.37
CA GLU A 79 -2.38 4.11 11.69
C GLU A 79 -1.48 2.88 11.65
N THR A 80 -1.42 2.15 10.52
CA THR A 80 -0.49 1.00 10.40
C THR A 80 0.97 1.43 10.49
N LEU A 81 1.31 2.69 10.15
CA LEU A 81 2.65 3.25 10.26
C LEU A 81 3.01 3.66 11.70
N GLN A 82 2.04 3.80 12.60
CA GLN A 82 2.28 3.96 14.06
C GLN A 82 2.57 2.62 14.74
N ARG A 83 2.13 1.52 14.13
CA ARG A 83 2.38 0.14 14.57
C ARG A 83 2.90 -0.67 13.39
N PRO A 84 4.07 -0.29 12.84
CA PRO A 84 4.59 -0.85 11.60
C PRO A 84 4.90 -2.34 11.75
N THR A 85 4.72 -3.08 10.67
CA THR A 85 4.91 -4.53 10.65
C THR A 85 5.58 -4.94 9.34
N GLY A 86 6.85 -5.33 9.42
CA GLY A 86 7.60 -5.93 8.32
C GLY A 86 7.50 -5.13 7.01
N MET A 87 7.27 -5.84 5.91
CA MET A 87 7.29 -5.31 4.53
C MET A 87 6.06 -4.49 4.13
N ALA A 88 5.20 -4.11 5.08
CA ALA A 88 3.99 -3.34 4.83
C ALA A 88 4.20 -1.82 4.89
N ILE A 89 5.39 -1.35 5.26
CA ILE A 89 5.66 0.09 5.51
C ILE A 89 5.71 0.89 4.20
N VAL A 90 6.61 0.53 3.27
CA VAL A 90 6.71 1.19 1.96
C VAL A 90 5.39 1.11 1.17
N PRO A 91 4.69 -0.04 1.13
CA PRO A 91 3.40 -0.15 0.45
C PRO A 91 2.31 0.74 1.07
N ALA A 92 2.24 0.87 2.40
CA ALA A 92 1.32 1.80 3.05
C ALA A 92 1.60 3.26 2.62
N GLY A 93 2.88 3.63 2.57
CA GLY A 93 3.33 4.94 2.08
C GLY A 93 2.90 5.23 0.65
N ALA A 94 3.22 4.30 -0.27
CA ALA A 94 2.86 4.41 -1.67
C ALA A 94 1.34 4.52 -1.86
N TRP A 95 0.56 3.72 -1.13
CA TRP A 95 -0.90 3.81 -1.14
C TRP A 95 -1.39 5.21 -0.73
N LEU A 96 -0.85 5.78 0.35
CA LEU A 96 -1.23 7.12 0.84
C LEU A 96 -0.85 8.24 -0.13
N ILE A 97 0.27 8.10 -0.84
CA ILE A 97 0.68 9.01 -1.92
C ILE A 97 -0.33 8.95 -3.09
N ILE A 98 -0.68 7.76 -3.56
CA ILE A 98 -1.68 7.60 -4.64
C ILE A 98 -3.06 8.12 -4.20
N GLN A 99 -3.46 7.84 -2.96
CA GLN A 99 -4.67 8.39 -2.37
C GLN A 99 -4.66 9.92 -2.37
N ARG A 100 -3.54 10.54 -1.97
CA ARG A 100 -3.38 12.01 -1.96
C ARG A 100 -3.55 12.59 -3.36
N ARG A 101 -2.96 11.97 -4.40
CA ARG A 101 -3.08 12.40 -5.80
C ARG A 101 -4.51 12.30 -6.32
N ARG A 102 -5.21 11.21 -6.02
CA ARG A 102 -6.54 10.92 -6.57
C ARG A 102 -7.67 11.57 -5.78
N ALA A 103 -7.51 11.73 -4.47
CA ALA A 103 -8.55 12.20 -3.57
C ALA A 103 -7.97 13.06 -2.45
N SER A 104 -7.34 14.18 -2.83
CA SER A 104 -6.64 15.08 -1.90
C SER A 104 -7.46 15.51 -0.68
N LYS A 105 -8.79 15.65 -0.82
CA LYS A 105 -9.74 15.99 0.27
C LYS A 105 -9.99 14.86 1.27
N ALA A 106 -9.76 13.61 0.88
CA ALA A 106 -9.88 12.43 1.75
C ALA A 106 -8.55 12.06 2.42
N SER A 107 -7.49 12.85 2.18
CA SER A 107 -6.17 12.58 2.75
C SER A 107 -6.17 13.00 4.22
N PRO A 108 -5.77 12.11 5.15
CA PRO A 108 -5.78 12.41 6.58
C PRO A 108 -4.77 13.51 6.90
N GLU A 109 -4.92 14.22 8.01
CA GLU A 109 -3.84 15.10 8.47
C GLU A 109 -2.62 14.26 8.87
N LEU A 110 -1.42 14.80 8.64
CA LEU A 110 -0.18 14.14 9.01
C LEU A 110 0.40 14.80 10.27
N ASP A 111 0.07 14.23 11.43
CA ASP A 111 0.69 14.58 12.71
C ASP A 111 1.79 13.58 13.04
N LEU A 112 3.05 14.01 13.01
CA LEU A 112 4.21 13.15 13.25
C LEU A 112 4.40 12.78 14.72
N SER A 113 3.68 13.39 15.67
CA SER A 113 3.89 13.20 17.11
C SER A 113 3.66 11.76 17.60
N GLY A 114 2.83 10.99 16.88
CA GLY A 114 2.50 9.60 17.21
C GLY A 114 3.40 8.54 16.56
N PHE A 115 4.43 8.94 15.82
CA PHE A 115 5.28 8.02 15.05
C PHE A 115 6.68 7.90 15.64
N ASP A 116 7.20 6.68 15.67
CA ASP A 116 8.63 6.44 15.89
C ASP A 116 9.34 6.42 14.53
N LEU A 117 9.92 7.56 14.17
CA LEU A 117 10.54 7.78 12.86
C LEU A 117 11.80 6.93 12.64
N THR A 118 12.34 6.31 13.69
CA THR A 118 13.56 5.49 13.64
C THR A 118 13.28 3.99 13.45
N GLN A 119 12.01 3.58 13.56
CA GLN A 119 11.63 2.18 13.42
C GLN A 119 11.94 1.63 12.02
N PHE A 120 12.29 0.35 12.00
CA PHE A 120 12.67 -0.39 10.79
C PHE A 120 13.79 0.33 10.03
N ASP A 121 14.91 0.61 10.69
CA ASP A 121 16.07 1.30 10.09
C ASP A 121 15.71 2.67 9.49
N GLY A 122 14.74 3.35 10.12
CA GLY A 122 14.21 4.64 9.67
C GLY A 122 13.23 4.57 8.50
N GLU A 123 12.77 3.39 8.09
CA GLU A 123 11.82 3.22 6.97
C GLU A 123 10.49 3.94 7.21
N VAL A 124 10.03 4.01 8.46
CA VAL A 124 8.84 4.79 8.83
C VAL A 124 9.07 6.28 8.57
N GLY A 125 10.15 6.86 9.13
CA GLY A 125 10.47 8.27 8.92
C GLY A 125 10.71 8.62 7.46
N TRP A 126 11.34 7.70 6.73
CA TRP A 126 11.54 7.81 5.29
C TRP A 126 10.20 7.89 4.54
N VAL A 127 9.26 6.97 4.75
CA VAL A 127 7.92 6.97 4.11
C VAL A 127 7.14 8.25 4.43
N LEU A 128 7.13 8.67 5.70
CA LEU A 128 6.36 9.84 6.12
C LEU A 128 6.92 11.14 5.52
N SER A 129 8.24 11.22 5.33
CA SER A 129 8.87 12.36 4.65
C SER A 129 8.42 12.45 3.19
N ARG A 130 8.34 11.32 2.47
CA ARG A 130 7.83 11.25 1.09
C ARG A 130 6.35 11.65 0.98
N LEU A 131 5.54 11.19 1.93
CA LEU A 131 4.15 11.62 2.01
C LEU A 131 4.01 13.12 2.27
N GLN A 132 4.91 13.71 3.08
CA GLN A 132 4.94 15.15 3.33
C GLN A 132 5.36 15.92 2.07
N GLU A 133 6.40 15.49 1.36
CA GLU A 133 6.85 16.09 0.09
C GLU A 133 5.73 16.08 -0.97
N GLU A 134 4.94 15.00 -1.06
CA GLU A 134 3.78 14.91 -1.96
C GLU A 134 2.70 15.93 -1.59
N ARG A 135 2.51 16.22 -0.30
CA ARG A 135 1.53 17.21 0.16
C ARG A 135 1.98 18.63 -0.13
N GLU A 136 3.28 18.88 -0.04
CA GLU A 136 3.91 20.19 -0.26
C GLU A 136 4.19 20.47 -1.75
N GLY A 137 4.03 19.47 -2.61
CA GLY A 137 4.27 19.59 -4.06
C GLY A 137 5.73 19.49 -4.47
N GLY A 138 6.61 19.05 -3.56
CA GLY A 138 8.04 18.83 -3.79
C GLY A 138 8.42 17.40 -4.15
N PHE A 139 7.43 16.51 -4.30
CA PHE A 139 7.66 15.09 -4.48
C PHE A 139 8.31 14.74 -5.81
N SER A 140 9.38 13.97 -5.72
CA SER A 140 10.02 13.29 -6.84
C SER A 140 10.56 11.96 -6.36
N VAL A 141 10.42 10.91 -7.16
CA VAL A 141 10.98 9.58 -6.86
C VAL A 141 12.00 9.23 -7.91
N SER A 142 13.19 8.83 -7.47
CA SER A 142 14.21 8.27 -8.36
C SER A 142 13.87 6.80 -8.64
N PRO A 143 14.08 6.30 -9.87
CA PRO A 143 13.87 4.88 -10.19
C PRO A 143 14.66 3.91 -9.29
N GLU A 144 15.80 4.36 -8.77
CA GLU A 144 16.69 3.59 -7.89
C GLU A 144 16.33 3.74 -6.41
N GLU A 145 15.33 4.56 -6.09
CA GLU A 145 14.96 4.88 -4.72
C GLU A 145 14.24 3.70 -4.03
N THR A 146 14.82 3.22 -2.94
CA THR A 146 14.33 2.07 -2.18
C THR A 146 14.19 2.38 -0.69
N GLY A 147 13.23 1.71 -0.04
CA GLY A 147 13.07 1.76 1.41
C GLY A 147 14.31 1.21 2.14
N PRO A 148 14.76 1.84 3.23
CA PRO A 148 16.05 1.54 3.86
C PRO A 148 16.10 0.17 4.57
N ASN A 149 14.98 -0.50 4.82
CA ASN A 149 14.98 -1.80 5.51
C ASN A 149 15.00 -2.97 4.53
N TYR A 150 13.91 -3.12 3.78
CA TYR A 150 13.69 -4.28 2.92
C TYR A 150 14.05 -4.03 1.45
N GLY A 151 14.58 -2.85 1.12
CA GLY A 151 14.95 -2.50 -0.25
C GLY A 151 13.77 -2.45 -1.22
N GLN A 152 12.56 -2.18 -0.73
CA GLN A 152 11.37 -2.09 -1.57
C GLN A 152 11.41 -0.81 -2.41
N SER A 153 11.29 -0.93 -3.73
CA SER A 153 11.25 0.19 -4.67
C SER A 153 9.96 0.99 -4.48
N LEU A 154 10.09 2.31 -4.20
CA LEU A 154 8.92 3.17 -4.08
C LEU A 154 8.24 3.36 -5.43
N GLN A 155 9.03 3.51 -6.50
CA GLN A 155 8.55 3.68 -7.87
C GLN A 155 7.64 2.50 -8.27
N ASP A 156 8.07 1.26 -8.01
CA ASP A 156 7.30 0.06 -8.37
C ASP A 156 6.02 -0.07 -7.53
N GLN A 157 6.08 0.30 -6.25
CA GLN A 157 4.91 0.33 -5.37
C GLN A 157 3.89 1.38 -5.83
N LEU A 158 4.34 2.58 -6.20
CA LEU A 158 3.47 3.61 -6.79
C LEU A 158 2.84 3.11 -8.09
N GLY A 159 3.62 2.49 -8.98
CA GLY A 159 3.13 1.91 -10.24
C GLY A 159 2.07 0.82 -10.03
N LEU A 160 2.29 -0.08 -9.06
CA LEU A 160 1.30 -1.08 -8.65
C LEU A 160 -0.02 -0.42 -8.22
N TYR A 161 0.03 0.55 -7.31
CA TYR A 161 -1.19 1.18 -6.80
C TYR A 161 -1.88 2.04 -7.87
N GLU A 162 -1.13 2.72 -8.74
CA GLU A 162 -1.70 3.42 -9.90
C GLU A 162 -2.44 2.47 -10.82
N PHE A 163 -1.87 1.29 -11.10
CA PHE A 163 -2.53 0.26 -11.91
C PHE A 163 -3.82 -0.24 -11.25
N LEU A 164 -3.77 -0.62 -9.98
CA LEU A 164 -4.95 -1.10 -9.24
C LEU A 164 -6.10 -0.08 -9.26
N CYS A 165 -5.78 1.21 -9.13
CA CYS A 165 -6.76 2.28 -9.20
C CYS A 165 -7.28 2.57 -10.61
N ALA A 166 -6.51 2.23 -11.66
CA ALA A 166 -6.92 2.41 -13.05
C ALA A 166 -7.82 1.28 -13.56
N PHE A 167 -7.80 0.11 -12.92
CA PHE A 167 -8.67 -1.02 -13.23
C PHE A 167 -10.14 -0.77 -12.83
N ALA A 168 -10.35 0.17 -11.92
CA ALA A 168 -11.55 0.29 -11.10
C ALA A 168 -12.67 1.17 -11.67
#